data_AF-A0A929M222-F1
#
_entry.id   AF-A0A929M222-F1
#
_cell.length_a   1.000
_cell.length_b   1.000
_cell.length_c   1.000
_cell.angle_alpha   90.00
_cell.angle_beta   90.00
_cell.angle_gamma   90.00
#
_symmetry.space_group_name_H-M   'P 1'
#
loop_
_entity.id
_entity.type
_entity.pdbx_description
1 polymer ?
#
loop_
_entity_poly.entity_id
_entity_poly.type
_entity_poly.pdbx_seq_one_letter_code
_entity_poly.pdbx_strand_id
1 'polypeptide(L)'
;VGTNPQFTGFAADLAEVVAVNNPADEEALKAAKIGDETVEEAITDKIHNIGENMRVLRFQRVEASNGALASYIHLGGKLADIVTFEFAKPETAESADFKNFAHDVAMQVAAAAPVAARREDVPQDIIDHELSIYKAQAAESGKPEAIQEKMAHGRLEKYYKEYVLTEQAFVKDPDMTISEYAKLLSKKVDDEVKIVSFVRFSFGE
;
A
#
# COMPACT_ATOMS: atom_id res chain seq x y z
N VAL A 1 -2.73 9.46 23.41
CA VAL A 1 -3.62 10.19 22.47
C VAL A 1 -4.08 9.45 21.23
N GLY A 2 -3.28 8.56 20.61
CA GLY A 2 -3.61 7.99 19.28
C GLY A 2 -4.95 7.25 19.09
N THR A 3 -5.64 6.86 20.17
CA THR A 3 -6.98 6.24 20.12
C THR A 3 -8.08 7.15 20.68
N ASN A 4 -7.77 8.40 21.04
CA ASN A 4 -8.75 9.37 21.55
C ASN A 4 -9.70 9.76 20.40
N PRO A 5 -11.03 9.68 20.58
CA PRO A 5 -12.01 10.04 19.55
C PRO A 5 -11.84 11.44 18.96
N GLN A 6 -11.40 12.42 19.75
CA GLN A 6 -11.12 13.78 19.26
C GLN A 6 -9.93 13.80 18.30
N PHE A 7 -8.89 13.01 18.60
CA PHE A 7 -7.72 12.89 17.75
C PHE A 7 -8.05 12.11 16.46
N THR A 8 -8.73 10.97 16.58
CA THR A 8 -9.08 10.14 15.42
C THR A 8 -10.12 10.82 14.52
N GLY A 9 -11.04 11.58 15.10
CA GLY A 9 -11.97 12.42 14.35
C GLY A 9 -11.23 13.49 13.56
N PHE A 10 -10.35 14.25 14.22
CA PHE A 10 -9.52 15.26 13.56
C PHE A 10 -8.62 14.67 12.46
N ALA A 11 -8.04 13.49 12.67
CA ALA A 11 -7.26 12.79 11.65
C ALA A 11 -8.11 12.40 10.42
N ALA A 12 -9.38 12.04 10.62
CA ALA A 12 -10.32 11.77 9.54
C ALA A 12 -10.67 13.05 8.77
N ASP A 13 -10.92 14.15 9.48
CA ASP A 13 -11.20 15.46 8.86
C ASP A 13 -10.00 15.92 8.00
N LEU A 14 -8.76 15.75 8.50
CA LEU A 14 -7.55 16.03 7.73
C LEU A 14 -7.44 15.16 6.47
N ALA A 15 -7.78 13.87 6.56
CA ALA A 15 -7.79 12.98 5.40
C ALA A 15 -8.82 13.42 4.34
N GLU A 16 -9.98 13.93 4.77
CA GLU A 16 -10.99 14.50 3.88
C GLU A 16 -10.48 15.78 3.19
N VAL A 17 -9.83 16.68 3.93
CA VAL A 17 -9.19 17.89 3.34
C VAL A 17 -8.18 17.50 2.26
N VAL A 18 -7.35 16.48 2.51
CA VAL A 18 -6.40 15.97 1.51
C VAL A 18 -7.13 15.39 0.30
N ALA A 19 -8.16 14.57 0.51
CA ALA A 19 -8.90 13.91 -0.55
C ALA A 19 -9.62 14.90 -1.48
N VAL A 20 -10.20 15.96 -0.92
CA VAL A 20 -10.97 16.97 -1.65
C VAL A 20 -10.08 18.02 -2.31
N ASN A 21 -9.09 18.55 -1.58
CA ASN A 21 -8.32 19.71 -2.03
C ASN A 21 -7.03 19.36 -2.77
N ASN A 22 -6.55 18.12 -2.67
CA ASN A 22 -5.30 17.66 -3.28
C ASN A 22 -4.11 18.62 -3.05
N PRO A 23 -3.76 18.95 -1.80
CA PRO A 23 -2.63 19.83 -1.52
C PRO A 23 -1.33 19.21 -2.04
N ALA A 24 -0.43 20.04 -2.58
CA ALA A 24 0.82 19.58 -3.16
C ALA A 24 1.85 19.13 -2.10
N ASP A 25 1.81 19.76 -0.93
CA ASP A 25 2.78 19.57 0.15
C ASP A 25 2.19 19.96 1.52
N GLU A 26 3.01 19.87 2.58
CA GLU A 26 2.62 20.19 3.95
C GLU A 26 2.21 21.67 4.12
N GLU A 27 2.88 22.59 3.44
CA GLU A 27 2.57 24.02 3.52
C GLU A 27 1.19 24.30 2.91
N ALA A 28 0.92 23.73 1.73
CA ALA A 28 -0.37 23.80 1.08
C ALA A 28 -1.48 23.17 1.93
N LEU A 29 -1.21 22.03 2.59
CA LEU A 29 -2.16 21.40 3.51
C LEU A 29 -2.46 22.29 4.71
N LYS A 30 -1.44 22.86 5.35
CA LYS A 30 -1.58 23.76 6.50
C LYS A 30 -2.43 25.00 6.18
N ALA A 31 -2.27 25.55 4.98
CA ALA A 31 -3.04 26.69 4.50
C ALA A 31 -4.47 26.34 4.06
N ALA A 32 -4.77 25.05 3.82
CA ALA A 32 -6.11 24.62 3.41
C ALA A 32 -7.13 24.81 4.54
N LYS A 33 -8.41 24.93 4.15
CA LYS A 33 -9.53 25.09 5.09
C LYS A 33 -10.01 23.74 5.62
N ILE A 34 -10.31 23.74 6.92
CA ILE A 34 -10.99 22.66 7.65
C ILE A 34 -12.14 23.29 8.45
N GLY A 35 -13.34 23.25 7.88
CA GLY A 35 -14.44 24.11 8.33
C GLY A 35 -14.12 25.60 8.07
N ASP A 36 -14.25 26.44 9.10
CA ASP A 36 -14.05 27.89 9.00
C ASP A 36 -12.58 28.33 9.19
N GLU A 37 -11.75 27.48 9.80
CA GLU A 37 -10.34 27.73 10.10
C GLU A 37 -9.40 27.04 9.11
N THR A 38 -8.11 27.38 9.18
CA THR A 38 -7.04 26.67 8.46
C THR A 38 -6.64 25.39 9.21
N VAL A 39 -6.05 24.44 8.50
CA VAL A 39 -5.49 23.22 9.11
C VAL A 39 -4.45 23.57 10.17
N GLU A 40 -3.62 24.59 9.97
CA GLU A 40 -2.63 25.02 10.95
C GLU A 40 -3.25 25.52 12.27
N GLU A 41 -4.31 26.34 12.17
CA GLU A 41 -5.09 26.81 13.32
C GLU A 41 -5.72 25.61 14.04
N ALA A 42 -6.37 24.71 13.31
CA ALA A 42 -7.01 23.53 13.88
C ALA A 42 -6.04 22.58 14.61
N ILE A 43 -4.84 22.36 14.04
CA ILE A 43 -3.77 21.58 14.71
C ILE A 43 -3.38 22.25 16.02
N THR A 44 -3.17 23.55 16.00
CA THR A 44 -2.79 24.34 17.17
C THR A 44 -3.87 24.25 18.26
N ASP A 45 -5.13 24.38 17.88
CA ASP A 45 -6.27 24.22 18.78
C ASP A 45 -6.38 22.81 19.33
N LYS A 46 -6.11 21.76 18.54
CA LYS A 46 -6.09 20.38 19.05
C LYS A 46 -4.96 20.16 20.03
N ILE A 47 -3.77 20.73 19.81
CA ILE A 47 -2.65 20.66 20.76
C ILE A 47 -3.04 21.28 22.10
N HIS A 48 -3.66 22.46 22.10
CA HIS A 48 -4.11 23.11 23.33
C HIS A 48 -5.19 22.30 24.07
N ASN A 49 -6.14 21.73 23.34
CA ASN A 49 -7.26 20.99 23.93
C ASN A 49 -6.86 19.61 24.47
N ILE A 50 -5.99 18.89 23.76
CA ILE A 50 -5.56 17.54 24.13
C ILE A 50 -4.35 17.56 25.07
N GLY A 51 -3.50 18.59 24.98
CA GLY A 51 -2.29 18.72 25.80
C GLY A 51 -1.10 17.90 25.32
N GLU A 52 -1.14 17.36 24.10
CA GLU A 52 -0.02 16.65 23.47
C GLU A 52 0.35 17.33 22.15
N ASN A 53 1.64 17.33 21.80
CA ASN A 53 2.12 17.86 20.54
C ASN A 53 1.63 17.00 19.36
N MET A 54 1.27 17.64 18.24
CA MET A 54 0.76 16.98 17.03
C MET A 54 1.33 17.64 15.78
N ARG A 55 1.53 16.85 14.74
CA ARG A 55 1.92 17.33 13.40
C ARG A 55 1.49 16.33 12.34
N VAL A 56 1.27 16.82 11.12
CA VAL A 56 1.16 15.96 9.95
C VAL A 56 2.58 15.58 9.52
N LEU A 57 2.89 14.29 9.49
CA LEU A 57 4.22 13.80 9.10
C LEU A 57 4.34 13.61 7.58
N ARG A 58 3.29 13.04 6.99
CA ARG A 58 3.19 12.72 5.57
C ARG A 58 1.71 12.52 5.24
N PHE A 59 1.37 12.76 3.99
CA PHE A 59 0.06 12.44 3.42
C PHE A 59 0.25 12.05 1.96
N GLN A 60 -0.70 11.31 1.42
CA GLN A 60 -0.77 11.01 0.00
C GLN A 60 -2.23 10.93 -0.41
N ARG A 61 -2.59 11.64 -1.48
CA ARG A 61 -3.88 11.47 -2.13
C ARG A 61 -3.76 10.37 -3.18
N VAL A 62 -4.71 9.45 -3.18
CA VAL A 62 -4.83 8.38 -4.18
C VAL A 62 -6.12 8.59 -4.94
N GLU A 63 -6.06 8.47 -6.26
CA GLU A 63 -7.21 8.57 -7.15
C GLU A 63 -7.16 7.42 -8.17
N ALA A 64 -8.31 6.82 -8.45
CA ALA A 64 -8.47 5.82 -9.50
C ALA A 64 -9.27 6.45 -10.65
N SER A 65 -8.62 6.67 -11.79
CA SER A 65 -9.31 7.17 -13.00
C SER A 65 -10.26 6.14 -13.62
N ASN A 66 -10.00 4.87 -13.34
CA ASN A 66 -10.76 3.68 -13.73
C ASN A 66 -10.65 2.69 -12.55
N GLY A 67 -11.72 1.94 -12.30
CA GLY A 67 -11.72 0.84 -11.34
C GLY A 67 -12.17 1.29 -9.96
N ALA A 68 -11.43 0.90 -8.92
CA ALA A 68 -11.78 1.23 -7.54
C ALA A 68 -10.57 1.26 -6.61
N LEU A 69 -10.76 1.89 -5.46
CA LEU A 69 -9.84 1.86 -4.33
C LEU A 69 -10.42 0.97 -3.23
N ALA A 70 -9.56 0.25 -2.51
CA ALA A 70 -9.92 -0.37 -1.25
C ALA A 70 -8.88 -0.03 -0.19
N SER A 71 -9.32 0.14 1.05
CA SER A 71 -8.45 0.50 2.17
C SER A 71 -8.58 -0.50 3.30
N TYR A 72 -7.50 -0.76 4.01
CA TYR A 72 -7.51 -1.52 5.25
C TYR A 72 -6.78 -0.77 6.36
N ILE A 73 -7.41 -0.69 7.54
CA ILE A 73 -6.84 -0.07 8.74
C ILE A 73 -6.66 -1.17 9.79
N HIS A 74 -5.44 -1.33 10.28
CA HIS A 74 -5.08 -2.37 11.23
C HIS A 74 -4.54 -1.80 12.56
N LEU A 75 -4.64 -2.59 13.63
CA LEU A 75 -4.10 -2.28 14.96
C LEU A 75 -4.49 -0.90 15.50
N GLY A 76 -5.74 -0.48 15.27
CA GLY A 76 -6.26 0.80 15.74
C GLY A 76 -5.59 2.02 15.10
N GLY A 77 -5.22 1.93 13.82
CA GLY A 77 -4.63 3.04 13.05
C GLY A 77 -3.11 3.07 13.05
N LYS A 78 -2.44 2.05 13.61
CA LYS A 78 -0.96 1.94 13.54
C LYS A 78 -0.46 1.53 12.17
N LEU A 79 -1.34 0.99 11.34
CA LEU A 79 -1.05 0.60 9.98
C LEU A 79 -2.30 0.86 9.14
N ALA A 80 -2.12 1.47 7.98
CA ALA A 80 -3.18 1.59 7.00
C ALA A 80 -2.63 1.48 5.58
N ASP A 81 -3.46 1.00 4.67
CA ASP A 81 -3.16 1.01 3.25
C ASP A 81 -4.37 1.40 2.40
N ILE A 82 -4.07 1.80 1.17
CA ILE A 82 -5.02 1.96 0.07
C ILE A 82 -4.45 1.22 -1.12
N VAL A 83 -5.20 0.28 -1.69
CA VAL A 83 -4.87 -0.46 -2.90
C VAL A 83 -5.70 0.07 -4.06
N THR A 84 -5.05 0.26 -5.21
CA THR A 84 -5.69 0.71 -6.46
C THR A 84 -5.92 -0.47 -7.37
N PHE A 85 -7.14 -0.62 -7.86
CA PHE A 85 -7.55 -1.63 -8.82
C PHE A 85 -8.07 -0.97 -10.10
N GLU A 86 -7.87 -1.63 -11.24
CA GLU A 86 -8.36 -1.21 -12.56
C GLU A 86 -9.23 -2.32 -13.16
N PHE A 87 -10.36 -1.96 -13.77
CA PHE A 87 -11.29 -2.86 -14.47
C PHE A 87 -12.30 -2.05 -15.31
N ALA A 88 -12.86 -2.63 -16.37
CA ALA A 88 -13.61 -1.86 -17.36
C ALA A 88 -15.07 -1.57 -16.96
N LYS A 89 -15.70 -2.48 -16.21
CA LYS A 89 -17.13 -2.43 -15.90
C LYS A 89 -17.36 -1.79 -14.53
N PRO A 90 -18.10 -0.67 -14.42
CA PRO A 90 -18.43 -0.07 -13.12
C PRO A 90 -19.15 -1.04 -12.16
N GLU A 91 -19.92 -1.99 -12.68
CA GLU A 91 -20.64 -2.99 -11.89
C GLU A 91 -19.69 -3.95 -11.15
N THR A 92 -18.45 -4.11 -11.64
CA THR A 92 -17.41 -4.90 -10.97
C THR A 92 -17.14 -4.32 -9.58
N ALA A 93 -17.04 -2.99 -9.45
CA ALA A 93 -16.83 -2.30 -8.17
C ALA A 93 -17.95 -2.60 -7.15
N GLU A 94 -19.18 -2.77 -7.63
CA GLU A 94 -20.34 -2.99 -6.78
C GLU A 94 -20.52 -4.45 -6.36
N SER A 95 -19.91 -5.38 -7.08
CA SER A 95 -20.02 -6.81 -6.82
C SER A 95 -19.46 -7.18 -5.43
N ALA A 96 -20.18 -8.05 -4.72
CA ALA A 96 -19.72 -8.59 -3.44
C ALA A 96 -18.40 -9.37 -3.59
N ASP A 97 -18.21 -10.00 -4.75
CA ASP A 97 -16.99 -10.75 -5.06
C ASP A 97 -15.77 -9.84 -5.16
N PHE A 98 -15.87 -8.71 -5.86
CA PHE A 98 -14.79 -7.72 -5.91
C PHE A 98 -14.54 -7.10 -4.54
N LYS A 99 -15.59 -6.70 -3.80
CA LYS A 99 -15.44 -6.09 -2.47
C LYS A 99 -14.70 -7.01 -1.49
N ASN A 100 -15.00 -8.32 -1.52
CA ASN A 100 -14.28 -9.32 -0.73
C ASN A 100 -12.82 -9.48 -1.18
N PHE A 101 -12.58 -9.61 -2.48
CA PHE A 101 -11.22 -9.70 -3.03
C PHE A 101 -10.38 -8.48 -2.68
N ALA A 102 -10.92 -7.28 -2.86
CA ALA A 102 -10.21 -6.02 -2.64
C ALA A 102 -9.86 -5.82 -1.16
N HIS A 103 -10.78 -6.18 -0.26
CA HIS A 103 -10.51 -6.24 1.18
C HIS A 103 -9.38 -7.22 1.51
N ASP A 104 -9.39 -8.40 0.89
CA ASP A 104 -8.40 -9.44 1.16
C ASP A 104 -7.01 -9.07 0.64
N VAL A 105 -6.94 -8.40 -0.51
CA VAL A 105 -5.69 -7.84 -1.04
C VAL A 105 -5.17 -6.70 -0.15
N ALA A 106 -6.04 -5.80 0.31
CA ALA A 106 -5.64 -4.74 1.26
C ALA A 106 -5.07 -5.33 2.56
N MET A 107 -5.74 -6.35 3.12
CA MET A 107 -5.23 -7.08 4.28
C MET A 107 -3.88 -7.76 4.02
N GLN A 108 -3.66 -8.30 2.81
CA GLN A 108 -2.36 -8.86 2.40
C GLN A 108 -1.28 -7.77 2.37
N VAL A 109 -1.55 -6.60 1.78
CA VAL A 109 -0.60 -5.46 1.76
C VAL A 109 -0.21 -5.07 3.18
N ALA A 110 -1.18 -4.95 4.07
CA ALA A 110 -0.93 -4.65 5.48
C ALA A 110 0.01 -5.66 6.13
N ALA A 111 -0.28 -6.95 5.98
CA ALA A 111 0.43 -8.03 6.65
C ALA A 111 1.83 -8.28 6.08
N ALA A 112 1.98 -8.27 4.76
CA ALA A 112 3.19 -8.70 4.08
C ALA A 112 4.16 -7.56 3.75
N ALA A 113 3.70 -6.30 3.81
CA ALA A 113 4.51 -5.11 3.49
C ALA A 113 5.34 -5.28 2.20
N PRO A 114 4.70 -5.62 1.05
CA PRO A 114 5.41 -5.75 -0.22
C PRO A 114 6.12 -4.44 -0.59
N VAL A 115 7.17 -4.53 -1.41
CA VAL A 115 7.89 -3.36 -1.93
C VAL A 115 7.22 -2.77 -3.18
N ALA A 116 6.45 -3.58 -3.91
CA ALA A 116 5.73 -3.16 -5.10
C ALA A 116 4.48 -4.02 -5.33
N ALA A 117 3.49 -3.46 -6.05
CA ALA A 117 2.29 -4.21 -6.42
C ALA A 117 2.63 -5.28 -7.47
N ARG A 118 3.40 -4.89 -8.49
CA ARG A 118 3.79 -5.73 -9.64
C ARG A 118 5.31 -5.76 -9.78
N ARG A 119 5.82 -6.78 -10.46
CA ARG A 119 7.28 -7.02 -10.59
C ARG A 119 7.97 -5.88 -11.32
N GLU A 120 7.33 -5.38 -12.38
CA GLU A 120 7.81 -4.28 -13.21
C GLU A 120 7.87 -2.93 -12.47
N ASP A 121 7.18 -2.81 -11.33
CA ASP A 121 7.18 -1.60 -10.52
C ASP A 121 8.25 -1.63 -9.41
N VAL A 122 9.02 -2.72 -9.29
CA VAL A 122 10.10 -2.79 -8.30
C VAL A 122 11.22 -1.83 -8.71
N PRO A 123 11.62 -0.87 -7.85
CA PRO A 123 12.71 0.05 -8.15
C PRO A 123 14.01 -0.68 -8.50
N GLN A 124 14.69 -0.22 -9.56
CA GLN A 124 15.90 -0.87 -10.05
C GLN A 124 17.03 -0.88 -9.02
N ASP A 125 17.13 0.13 -8.17
CA ASP A 125 18.10 0.21 -7.09
C ASP A 125 17.88 -0.88 -6.02
N ILE A 126 16.62 -1.25 -5.74
CA ILE A 126 16.29 -2.39 -4.88
C ILE A 126 16.72 -3.70 -5.57
N ILE A 127 16.40 -3.88 -6.85
CA ILE A 127 16.79 -5.08 -7.62
C ILE A 127 18.32 -5.25 -7.61
N ASP A 128 19.06 -4.18 -7.90
CA ASP A 128 20.51 -4.18 -7.95
C ASP A 128 21.12 -4.47 -6.57
N HIS A 129 20.55 -3.87 -5.53
CA HIS A 129 20.97 -4.10 -4.15
C HIS A 129 20.81 -5.59 -3.76
N GLU A 130 19.62 -6.16 -3.93
CA GLU A 130 19.34 -7.56 -3.60
C GLU A 130 20.19 -8.52 -4.44
N LEU A 131 20.31 -8.28 -5.75
CA LEU A 131 21.14 -9.09 -6.63
C LEU A 131 22.62 -9.06 -6.23
N SER A 132 23.13 -7.91 -5.76
CA SER A 132 24.50 -7.80 -5.27
C SER A 132 24.75 -8.68 -4.04
N ILE A 133 23.78 -8.71 -3.10
CA ILE A 133 23.83 -9.56 -1.91
C ILE A 133 23.83 -11.04 -2.33
N TYR A 134 22.95 -11.43 -3.26
CA TYR A 134 22.85 -12.82 -3.69
C TYR A 134 24.08 -13.28 -4.50
N LYS A 135 24.69 -12.40 -5.28
CA LYS A 135 25.97 -12.68 -5.96
C LYS A 135 27.11 -12.89 -4.96
N ALA A 136 27.20 -12.05 -3.93
CA ALA A 136 28.20 -12.22 -2.87
C ALA A 136 28.03 -13.57 -2.16
N GLN A 137 26.79 -13.93 -1.78
CA GLN A 137 26.48 -15.22 -1.17
C GLN A 137 26.77 -16.41 -2.09
N ALA A 138 26.55 -16.27 -3.41
CA ALA A 138 26.82 -17.31 -4.37
C ALA A 138 28.33 -17.53 -4.59
N ALA A 139 29.14 -16.47 -4.52
CA ALA A 139 30.60 -16.54 -4.64
C ALA A 139 31.25 -17.40 -3.53
N GLU A 140 30.65 -17.41 -2.33
CA GLU A 140 31.09 -18.23 -1.20
C GLU A 140 30.83 -19.74 -1.40
N SER A 141 30.06 -20.14 -2.41
CA SER A 141 29.67 -21.54 -2.62
C SER A 141 30.77 -22.43 -3.22
N GLY A 142 31.86 -21.85 -3.74
CA GLY A 142 32.94 -22.56 -4.42
C GLY A 142 32.54 -23.24 -5.75
N LYS A 143 31.32 -22.99 -6.24
CA LYS A 143 30.81 -23.55 -7.50
C LYS A 143 31.31 -22.73 -8.71
N PRO A 144 31.25 -23.27 -9.94
CA PRO A 144 31.57 -22.51 -11.15
C PRO A 144 30.68 -21.25 -11.30
N GLU A 145 31.22 -20.19 -11.91
CA GLU A 145 30.56 -18.89 -12.08
C GLU A 145 29.14 -18.99 -12.67
N ALA A 146 28.96 -19.78 -13.73
CA ALA A 146 27.65 -20.01 -14.33
C ALA A 146 26.61 -20.63 -13.37
N ILE A 147 27.06 -21.39 -12.36
CA ILE A 147 26.19 -21.91 -11.31
C ILE A 147 25.92 -20.85 -10.24
N GLN A 148 26.91 -20.02 -9.90
CA GLN A 148 26.74 -18.92 -8.96
C GLN A 148 25.74 -17.89 -9.48
N GLU A 149 25.81 -17.54 -10.76
CA GLU A 149 24.86 -16.65 -11.43
C GLU A 149 23.43 -17.20 -11.37
N LYS A 150 23.24 -18.48 -11.72
CA LYS A 150 21.94 -19.15 -11.59
C LYS A 150 21.42 -19.16 -10.15
N MET A 151 22.30 -19.31 -9.16
CA MET A 151 21.93 -19.24 -7.74
C MET A 151 21.47 -17.83 -7.34
N ALA A 152 22.18 -16.80 -7.78
CA ALA A 152 21.83 -15.42 -7.48
C ALA A 152 20.47 -15.03 -8.09
N HIS A 153 20.25 -15.36 -9.38
CA HIS A 153 18.96 -15.15 -10.04
C HIS A 153 17.83 -15.96 -9.39
N GLY A 154 18.10 -17.21 -8.99
CA GLY A 154 17.11 -18.01 -8.26
C GLY A 154 16.69 -17.39 -6.93
N ARG A 155 17.61 -16.73 -6.21
CA ARG A 155 17.28 -15.97 -4.99
C ARG A 155 16.49 -14.71 -5.30
N LEU A 156 16.81 -14.01 -6.38
CA LEU A 156 16.03 -12.85 -6.85
C LEU A 156 14.59 -13.26 -7.23
N GLU A 157 14.40 -14.40 -7.89
CA GLU A 157 13.05 -14.93 -8.15
C GLU A 157 12.30 -15.28 -6.86
N LYS A 158 13.00 -15.72 -5.82
CA LYS A 158 12.39 -15.92 -4.50
C LYS A 158 12.02 -14.59 -3.84
N TYR A 159 12.86 -13.57 -3.97
CA TYR A 159 12.58 -12.22 -3.47
C TYR A 159 11.29 -11.68 -4.05
N TYR A 160 11.07 -11.80 -5.37
CA TYR A 160 9.81 -11.35 -5.98
C TYR A 160 8.58 -12.06 -5.38
N LYS A 161 8.65 -13.37 -5.13
CA LYS A 161 7.56 -14.12 -4.47
C LYS A 161 7.30 -13.69 -3.03
N GLU A 162 8.27 -13.09 -2.35
CA GLU A 162 8.12 -12.63 -0.96
C GLU A 162 7.74 -11.15 -0.89
N TYR A 163 8.18 -10.32 -1.84
CA TYR A 163 8.09 -8.86 -1.75
C TYR A 163 7.30 -8.17 -2.87
N VAL A 164 6.84 -8.88 -3.90
CA VAL A 164 5.93 -8.35 -4.93
C VAL A 164 4.52 -8.87 -4.68
N LEU A 165 3.58 -7.96 -4.42
CA LEU A 165 2.21 -8.31 -4.01
C LEU A 165 1.56 -9.35 -4.92
N THR A 166 1.59 -9.16 -6.25
CA THR A 166 0.95 -10.08 -7.20
C THR A 166 1.58 -11.48 -7.24
N GLU A 167 2.81 -11.63 -6.77
CA GLU A 167 3.54 -12.90 -6.76
C GLU A 167 3.53 -13.60 -5.40
N GLN A 168 3.13 -12.90 -4.35
CA GLN A 168 2.97 -13.48 -3.04
C GLN A 168 1.90 -14.57 -3.05
N ALA A 169 2.18 -15.63 -2.28
CA ALA A 169 1.16 -16.57 -1.85
C ALA A 169 0.08 -15.82 -1.05
N PHE A 170 -1.18 -16.11 -1.32
CA PHE A 170 -2.30 -15.48 -0.65
C PHE A 170 -2.40 -15.99 0.78
N VAL A 171 -2.40 -15.08 1.77
CA VAL A 171 -2.37 -15.44 3.20
C VAL A 171 -3.54 -16.34 3.62
N LYS A 172 -4.71 -16.22 2.99
CA LYS A 172 -5.86 -17.08 3.31
C LYS A 172 -5.90 -18.39 2.54
N ASP A 173 -5.20 -18.47 1.41
CA ASP A 173 -5.07 -19.69 0.61
C ASP A 173 -3.67 -19.75 -0.03
N PRO A 174 -2.67 -20.31 0.69
CA PRO A 174 -1.28 -20.32 0.25
C PRO A 174 -1.01 -21.16 -0.99
N ASP A 175 -1.99 -21.96 -1.46
CA ASP A 175 -1.87 -22.75 -2.68
C ASP A 175 -2.03 -21.90 -3.95
N MET A 176 -2.43 -20.62 -3.81
CA MET A 176 -2.51 -19.67 -4.91
C MET A 176 -1.80 -18.35 -4.61
N THR A 177 -1.35 -17.69 -5.68
CA THR A 177 -0.83 -16.32 -5.62
C THR A 177 -1.95 -15.29 -5.69
N ILE A 178 -1.64 -14.06 -5.28
CA ILE A 178 -2.57 -12.93 -5.44
C ILE A 178 -2.94 -12.68 -6.92
N SER A 179 -2.01 -12.87 -7.87
CA SER A 179 -2.31 -12.80 -9.30
C SER A 179 -3.30 -13.87 -9.75
N GLU A 180 -3.17 -15.10 -9.25
CA GLU A 180 -4.12 -16.17 -9.54
C GLU A 180 -5.49 -15.88 -8.93
N TYR A 181 -5.53 -15.32 -7.72
CA TYR A 181 -6.79 -14.89 -7.11
C TYR A 181 -7.49 -13.81 -7.94
N ALA A 182 -6.73 -12.81 -8.44
CA ALA A 182 -7.25 -11.78 -9.34
C ALA A 182 -7.80 -12.36 -10.65
N LYS A 183 -7.12 -13.37 -11.24
CA LYS A 183 -7.59 -14.07 -12.45
C LYS A 183 -8.87 -14.86 -12.21
N LEU A 184 -9.00 -15.49 -11.03
CA LEU A 184 -10.23 -16.20 -10.65
C LEU A 184 -11.40 -15.23 -10.49
N LEU A 185 -11.18 -14.10 -9.81
CA LEU A 185 -12.18 -13.05 -9.71
C LEU A 185 -12.58 -12.54 -11.10
N SER A 186 -11.59 -12.22 -11.94
CA SER A 186 -11.81 -11.68 -13.29
C SER A 186 -12.76 -12.56 -14.11
N LYS A 187 -12.55 -13.88 -14.08
CA LYS A 187 -13.46 -14.84 -14.74
C LYS A 187 -14.86 -14.85 -14.14
N LYS A 188 -14.97 -14.68 -12.82
CA LYS A 188 -16.24 -14.71 -12.10
C LYS A 188 -17.10 -13.48 -12.38
N VAL A 189 -16.49 -12.29 -12.46
CA VAL A 189 -17.18 -11.02 -12.75
C VAL A 189 -17.26 -10.69 -14.24
N ASP A 190 -16.64 -11.53 -15.10
CA ASP A 190 -16.52 -11.30 -16.54
C ASP A 190 -15.86 -9.95 -16.86
N ASP A 191 -14.81 -9.57 -16.14
CA ASP A 191 -14.08 -8.31 -16.30
C ASP A 191 -12.60 -8.50 -15.95
N GLU A 192 -11.70 -7.74 -16.57
CA GLU A 192 -10.27 -7.87 -16.28
C GLU A 192 -9.90 -7.03 -15.05
N VAL A 193 -9.78 -7.67 -13.89
CA VAL A 193 -9.41 -7.00 -12.63
C VAL A 193 -7.90 -7.02 -12.45
N LYS A 194 -7.29 -5.84 -12.42
CA LYS A 194 -5.85 -5.63 -12.20
C LYS A 194 -5.59 -4.97 -10.86
N ILE A 195 -4.52 -5.40 -10.20
CA ILE A 195 -3.94 -4.70 -9.05
C ILE A 195 -2.86 -3.78 -9.60
N VAL A 196 -3.02 -2.47 -9.40
CA VAL A 196 -2.17 -1.45 -10.05
C VAL A 196 -1.06 -0.99 -9.11
N SER A 197 -1.42 -0.59 -7.90
CA SER A 197 -0.51 0.00 -6.93
C SER A 197 -1.11 -0.09 -5.53
N PHE A 198 -0.31 0.24 -4.53
CA PHE A 198 -0.81 0.52 -3.19
C PHE A 198 0.00 1.64 -2.55
N VAL A 199 -0.59 2.27 -1.53
CA VAL A 199 0.10 3.11 -0.56
C VAL A 199 -0.09 2.47 0.79
N ARG A 200 0.98 2.27 1.55
CA ARG A 200 0.94 1.68 2.89
C ARG A 200 1.71 2.56 3.85
N PHE A 201 1.07 2.99 4.92
CA PHE A 201 1.72 3.71 6.01
C PHE A 201 1.75 2.86 7.27
N SER A 202 2.89 2.90 7.94
CA SER A 202 3.08 2.36 9.29
C SER A 202 3.40 3.51 10.25
N PHE A 203 2.84 3.46 11.45
CA PHE A 203 3.15 4.41 12.51
C PHE A 203 4.61 4.31 12.92
N GLY A 204 5.30 5.46 12.96
CA GLY A 204 6.70 5.58 13.38
C GLY A 204 7.74 5.36 12.27
N GLU A 205 7.29 5.03 11.06
CA GLU A 205 8.10 5.00 9.84
C GLU A 205 8.14 6.36 9.13
#